data_AF-A0A822AXU9-F1
#
_entry.id   AF-A0A822AXU9-F1
#
_cell.length_a   1.000
_cell.length_b   1.000
_cell.length_c   1.000
_cell.angle_alpha   90.00
_cell.angle_beta   90.00
_cell.angle_gamma   90.00
#
_symmetry.space_group_name_H-M   'P 1'
#
loop_
_entity.id
_entity.type
_entity.pdbx_description
1 polymer ?
#
loop_
_entity_poly.entity_id
_entity_poly.type
_entity_poly.pdbx_seq_one_letter_code
_entity_poly.pdbx_strand_id
1 'polypeptide(L)'
;YLEGASWDTHKGCLTRQKPKVLIQELPVMKVIPIESHKLKLQNTYQCPVYVTSDRRNAMSVGLVFQADLSTHEHISKWVLQGVCLILNTD
;
A
#
# COMPACT_ATOMS: atom_id res chain seq x y z
N TYR A 1 0.51 5.41 6.48
CA TYR A 1 0.37 6.37 5.37
C TYR A 1 0.53 5.66 4.03
N LEU A 2 -0.03 6.24 2.97
CA LEU A 2 0.06 5.78 1.59
C LEU A 2 0.94 6.73 0.78
N GLU A 3 1.94 6.18 0.09
CA GLU A 3 2.86 6.91 -0.79
C GLU A 3 2.63 6.47 -2.24
N GLY A 4 2.73 7.42 -3.18
CA GLY A 4 2.64 7.13 -4.63
C GLY A 4 1.23 6.92 -5.19
N ALA A 5 0.19 6.88 -4.35
CA ALA A 5 -1.21 6.75 -4.76
C ALA A 5 -2.13 7.53 -3.82
N SER A 6 -3.44 7.46 -4.05
CA SER A 6 -4.51 7.88 -3.12
C SER A 6 -5.46 6.76 -2.79
N TRP A 7 -6.26 6.96 -1.74
CA TRP A 7 -7.31 6.03 -1.35
C TRP A 7 -8.69 6.66 -1.53
N ASP A 8 -9.57 5.98 -2.25
CA ASP A 8 -10.98 6.36 -2.35
C ASP A 8 -11.73 5.67 -1.21
N THR A 9 -12.15 6.44 -0.20
CA THR A 9 -12.88 5.92 0.97
C THR A 9 -14.28 5.41 0.63
N HIS A 10 -14.90 5.95 -0.43
CA HIS A 10 -16.24 5.53 -0.85
C HIS A 10 -16.18 4.21 -1.63
N LYS A 11 -15.18 4.05 -2.49
CA LYS A 11 -14.98 2.82 -3.27
C LYS A 11 -14.14 1.76 -2.55
N GLY A 12 -13.41 2.15 -1.50
CA GLY A 12 -12.51 1.26 -0.77
C GLY A 12 -11.35 0.74 -1.62
N CYS A 13 -10.80 1.57 -2.51
CA CYS A 13 -9.75 1.14 -3.42
C CYS A 13 -8.70 2.23 -3.70
N LEU A 14 -7.58 1.81 -4.27
CA LEU A 14 -6.55 2.70 -4.78
C LEU A 14 -7.10 3.59 -5.90
N THR A 15 -6.70 4.85 -5.88
CA THR A 15 -6.96 5.85 -6.90
C THR A 15 -5.70 6.68 -7.16
N ARG A 16 -5.74 7.51 -8.21
CA ARG A 16 -4.59 8.31 -8.62
C ARG A 16 -4.20 9.31 -7.52
N GLN A 17 -2.90 9.44 -7.29
CA GLN A 17 -2.32 10.44 -6.41
C GLN A 17 -2.81 11.86 -6.76
N LYS A 18 -3.14 12.67 -5.73
CA LYS A 18 -3.43 14.09 -5.89
C LYS A 18 -2.14 14.85 -6.28
N PRO A 19 -2.22 15.84 -7.18
CA PRO A 19 -1.03 16.61 -7.58
C PRO A 19 -0.30 17.21 -6.38
N LYS A 20 1.03 17.03 -6.33
CA LYS A 20 1.92 17.55 -5.28
C LYS A 20 1.67 17.01 -3.86
N VAL A 21 0.92 15.91 -3.72
CA VAL A 21 0.70 15.23 -2.43
C VAL A 21 1.37 13.86 -2.49
N LEU A 22 2.63 13.79 -2.07
CA LEU A 22 3.44 12.57 -2.18
C LEU A 22 2.95 11.46 -1.25
N ILE A 23 2.67 11.84 0.00
CA ILE A 23 2.23 10.97 1.07
C ILE A 23 0.86 11.45 1.53
N GLN A 24 -0.03 10.51 1.86
CA GLN A 24 -1.31 10.81 2.48
C GLN A 24 -1.66 9.83 3.58
N GLU A 25 -2.59 10.25 4.42
CA GLU A 25 -3.21 9.38 5.40
C GLU A 25 -4.02 8.29 4.70
N LEU A 26 -3.94 7.08 5.26
CA LEU A 26 -4.78 5.96 4.87
C LEU A 26 -5.79 5.74 5.99
N PRO A 27 -7.06 5.40 5.68
CA PRO A 27 -7.98 4.95 6.71
C PRO A 27 -7.43 3.78 7.50
N VAL A 28 -7.94 3.59 8.73
CA VAL A 28 -7.56 2.46 9.58
C VAL A 28 -7.85 1.15 8.84
N MET A 29 -6.80 0.36 8.64
CA MET A 29 -6.90 -0.97 8.05
C MET A 29 -7.04 -2.04 9.11
N LYS A 30 -7.87 -3.03 8.83
CA LYS A 30 -7.97 -4.25 9.63
C LYS A 30 -7.13 -5.34 9.00
N VAL A 31 -6.17 -5.87 9.76
CA VAL A 31 -5.38 -7.04 9.35
C VAL A 31 -6.07 -8.29 9.90
N ILE A 32 -6.46 -9.21 9.02
CA ILE A 32 -7.16 -10.43 9.39
C ILE A 32 -6.29 -11.63 9.00
N PRO A 33 -5.83 -12.44 9.96
CA PRO A 33 -5.10 -13.67 9.66
C PRO A 33 -6.01 -14.65 8.90
N ILE A 34 -5.47 -15.26 7.85
CA ILE A 34 -6.15 -16.27 7.03
C ILE A 34 -5.13 -17.29 6.53
N GLU A 35 -5.55 -18.55 6.40
CA GLU A 35 -4.73 -19.59 5.78
C GLU A 35 -4.56 -19.28 4.28
N SER A 36 -3.32 -19.33 3.78
CA SER A 36 -2.99 -18.88 2.42
C SER A 36 -3.80 -19.57 1.31
N HIS A 37 -4.17 -20.84 1.48
CA HIS A 37 -4.97 -21.57 0.50
C HIS A 37 -6.45 -21.18 0.47
N LYS A 38 -6.95 -20.52 1.54
CA LYS A 38 -8.32 -19.99 1.61
C LYS A 38 -8.41 -18.57 1.07
N LEU A 39 -7.28 -17.87 0.95
CA LEU A 39 -7.23 -16.50 0.47
C LEU A 39 -7.49 -16.45 -1.04
N LYS A 40 -8.59 -15.81 -1.43
CA LYS A 40 -8.96 -15.57 -2.83
C LYS A 40 -8.96 -14.08 -3.09
N LEU A 41 -7.87 -13.59 -3.68
CA LEU A 41 -7.73 -12.18 -4.06
C LEU A 41 -8.17 -11.99 -5.52
N GLN A 42 -8.90 -10.92 -5.77
CA GLN A 42 -9.19 -10.42 -7.10
C GLN A 42 -8.98 -8.91 -7.09
N ASN A 43 -8.48 -8.36 -8.20
CA ASN A 43 -8.31 -6.91 -8.36
C ASN A 43 -7.58 -6.28 -7.16
N THR A 44 -6.53 -6.95 -6.70
CA THR A 44 -5.80 -6.61 -5.48
C THR A 44 -4.34 -6.38 -5.82
N TYR A 45 -3.79 -5.29 -5.30
CA TYR A 45 -2.37 -4.98 -5.34
C TYR A 45 -1.71 -5.36 -4.01
N GLN A 46 -0.66 -6.18 -4.08
CA GLN A 46 0.17 -6.52 -2.93
C GLN A 46 1.15 -5.38 -2.64
N CYS A 47 0.69 -4.43 -1.85
CA CYS A 47 1.41 -3.21 -1.52
C CYS A 47 2.45 -3.48 -0.42
N PRO A 48 3.74 -3.15 -0.62
CA PRO A 48 4.74 -3.30 0.43
C PRO A 48 4.50 -2.29 1.55
N VAL A 49 4.64 -2.75 2.80
CA VAL A 49 4.55 -1.91 4.00
C VAL A 49 5.94 -1.75 4.60
N TYR A 50 6.42 -0.51 4.70
CA TYR A 50 7.71 -0.17 5.29
C TYR A 50 7.55 0.57 6.61
N VAL A 51 8.61 0.59 7.42
CA VAL A 51 8.65 1.40 8.64
C VAL A 51 8.62 2.89 8.31
N THR A 52 9.51 3.34 7.43
CA THR A 52 9.64 4.74 6.98
C THR A 52 9.75 4.82 5.46
N SER A 53 9.77 6.04 4.90
CA SER A 53 9.97 6.30 3.47
C SER A 53 11.34 5.87 2.94
N ASP A 54 12.34 5.66 3.81
CA ASP A 54 13.66 5.18 3.40
C ASP A 54 13.64 3.72 2.94
N ARG A 55 12.54 2.99 3.23
CA ARG A 55 12.25 1.59 2.84
C ARG A 55 13.18 0.53 3.43
N ARG A 56 14.47 0.85 3.60
CA ARG A 56 15.51 0.03 4.21
C ARG A 56 16.53 0.91 4.92
N ASN A 57 16.90 0.50 6.13
CA ASN A 57 18.01 1.08 6.86
C ASN A 57 19.36 0.48 6.43
N ALA A 58 20.45 0.96 7.03
CA ALA A 58 21.82 0.46 6.76
C ALA A 58 22.02 -1.04 7.04
N MET A 59 21.15 -1.66 7.85
CA MET A 59 21.15 -3.10 8.12
C MET A 59 20.22 -3.89 7.17
N SER A 60 19.74 -3.27 6.09
CA SER A 60 18.80 -3.85 5.13
C SER A 60 17.43 -4.25 5.70
N VAL A 61 17.07 -3.72 6.87
CA VAL A 61 15.77 -3.93 7.53
C VAL A 61 14.85 -2.75 7.20
N GLY A 62 13.59 -3.03 6.87
CA GLY A 62 12.61 -1.96 6.69
C GLY A 62 11.27 -2.42 6.13
N LEU A 63 11.23 -3.53 5.38
CA LEU A 63 9.98 -4.19 5.00
C LEU A 63 9.35 -4.86 6.22
N VAL A 64 8.06 -4.59 6.45
CA VAL A 64 7.26 -5.16 7.54
C VAL A 64 6.43 -6.34 7.02
N PHE A 65 5.59 -6.10 6.01
CA PHE A 65 4.79 -7.13 5.33
C PHE A 65 4.25 -6.60 3.99
N GLN A 66 3.45 -7.41 3.28
CA GLN A 66 2.67 -6.96 2.12
C GLN A 66 1.19 -6.87 2.48
N ALA A 67 0.58 -5.72 2.24
CA ALA A 67 -0.84 -5.47 2.45
C ALA A 67 -1.61 -5.62 1.13
N ASP A 68 -2.76 -6.27 1.20
CA ASP A 68 -3.65 -6.46 0.06
C ASP A 68 -4.57 -5.23 -0.09
N LEU A 69 -4.30 -4.40 -1.11
CA LEU A 69 -5.08 -3.19 -1.41
C LEU A 69 -5.94 -3.40 -2.65
N SER A 70 -7.25 -3.16 -2.53
CA SER A 70 -8.16 -3.24 -3.67
C SER A 70 -7.87 -2.15 -4.72
N THR A 71 -8.09 -2.47 -5.99
CA THR A 71 -7.90 -1.57 -7.13
C THR A 71 -8.88 -1.91 -8.25
N HIS A 72 -9.29 -0.93 -9.05
CA HIS A 72 -9.97 -1.19 -10.34
C HIS A 72 -9.06 -0.99 -11.56
N GLU A 73 -7.84 -0.53 -11.32
CA GLU A 73 -6.80 -0.35 -12.32
C GLU A 73 -5.92 -1.59 -12.41
N HIS A 74 -5.28 -1.78 -13.57
CA HIS A 74 -4.31 -2.85 -13.75
C HIS A 74 -3.13 -2.69 -12.78
N ILE A 75 -2.70 -3.81 -12.18
CA ILE A 75 -1.70 -3.83 -11.09
C ILE A 75 -0.38 -3.15 -11.48
N SER A 76 0.02 -3.26 -12.76
CA SER A 76 1.27 -2.65 -13.25
C SER A 76 1.34 -1.14 -13.02
N LYS A 77 0.19 -0.44 -12.99
CA LYS A 77 0.12 1.00 -12.71
C LYS A 77 0.73 1.32 -11.34
N TRP A 78 0.37 0.55 -10.31
CA TRP A 78 0.81 0.78 -8.94
C TRP A 78 2.25 0.33 -8.72
N VAL A 79 2.66 -0.75 -9.39
CA VAL A 79 4.07 -1.18 -9.42
C VAL A 79 4.96 -0.10 -10.03
N LEU A 80 4.59 0.44 -11.20
CA LEU A 80 5.37 1.48 -11.89
C LEU A 80 5.37 2.82 -11.14
N GLN A 81 4.30 3.13 -10.40
CA GLN A 81 4.24 4.31 -9.52
C GLN A 81 5.02 4.13 -8.21
N GLY A 82 5.51 2.92 -7.92
CA GLY A 82 6.23 2.64 -6.69
C GLY A 82 5.37 2.81 -5.44
N VAL A 83 4.08 2.49 -5.53
CA VAL A 83 3.12 2.63 -4.43
C VAL A 83 3.55 1.78 -3.25
N CYS A 84 3.56 2.37 -2.06
CA CYS A 84 3.84 1.66 -0.82
C CYS A 84 3.03 2.24 0.35
N LEU A 85 3.00 1.48 1.44
CA LEU A 85 2.58 1.98 2.74
C LEU A 85 3.80 2.23 3.62
N ILE A 86 3.75 3.29 4.43
CA ILE A 86 4.75 3.58 5.45
C ILE A 86 4.07 3.74 6.80
N LEU A 87 4.67 3.19 7.86
CA LEU A 87 4.12 3.28 9.22
C LEU A 87 4.41 4.64 9.86
N ASN A 88 5.54 5.25 9.51
CA ASN A 88 5.99 6.55 9.99
C ASN A 88 6.43 7.45 8.81
N THR A 89 6.13 8.74 8.92
CA THR A 89 6.52 9.80 7.98
C THR A 89 7.78 10.55 8.40
N ASP A 90 8.20 10.38 9.65
CA ASP A 90 9.40 11.00 10.23
C ASP A 90 10.67 10.20 9.92
#